data_AF-A0A4X1V1Q8-F1
#
_entry.id   AF-A0A4X1V1Q8-F1
#
_cell.length_a   1.000
_cell.length_b   1.000
_cell.length_c   1.000
_cell.angle_alpha   90.00
_cell.angle_beta   90.00
_cell.angle_gamma   90.00
#
_symmetry.space_group_name_H-M   'P 1'
#
loop_
_entity.id
_entity.type
_entity.pdbx_description
1 polymer ?
#
loop_
_entity_poly.entity_id
_entity_poly.type
_entity_poly.pdbx_seq_one_letter_code
_entity_poly.pdbx_strand_id
1 'polypeptide(L)' 'MTKGTSSFEKHRNKTHTLNCGSKAYHLQKLTCGKSGYPAKRKRKYNWSAKAKRLNTTGTGQMRHLKIVYI' A
#
# COMPACT_ATOMS: atom_id res chain seq x y z
N MET A 1 20.45 -20.86 -18.32
CA MET A 1 19.34 -20.16 -17.65
C MET A 1 18.85 -19.05 -18.55
N THR A 2 17.63 -19.15 -19.07
CA THR A 2 17.12 -18.20 -20.07
C THR A 2 16.21 -17.19 -19.38
N LYS A 3 16.39 -15.89 -19.68
CA LYS A 3 15.53 -14.81 -19.17
C LYS A 3 14.30 -14.65 -20.09
N GLY A 4 13.28 -13.94 -19.63
CA GLY A 4 12.11 -13.61 -20.45
C GLY A 4 11.05 -14.71 -20.43
N THR A 5 10.45 -15.02 -21.58
CA THR A 5 9.25 -15.87 -21.70
C THR A 5 9.33 -17.19 -20.93
N SER A 6 10.45 -17.92 -21.08
CA SER A 6 10.69 -19.20 -20.39
C SER A 6 10.74 -19.10 -18.85
N SER A 7 11.01 -17.92 -18.30
CA SER A 7 11.02 -17.67 -16.86
C SER A 7 9.64 -17.25 -16.32
N PHE A 8 8.88 -16.47 -17.09
CA PHE A 8 7.58 -15.93 -16.65
C PHE A 8 6.51 -17.00 -16.41
N GLU A 9 6.54 -18.10 -17.17
CA GLU A 9 5.61 -19.24 -16.98
C GLU A 9 5.64 -19.78 -15.54
N LYS A 10 6.81 -19.71 -14.88
CA LYS A 10 7.01 -20.24 -13.53
C LYS A 10 6.46 -19.31 -12.43
N HIS A 11 6.01 -18.10 -12.76
CA HIS A 11 5.61 -17.06 -11.80
C HIS A 11 4.13 -17.18 -11.36
N ARG A 12 3.71 -18.36 -10.90
CA ARG A 12 2.33 -18.63 -10.44
C ARG A 12 2.01 -18.14 -9.03
N ASN A 13 3.00 -18.19 -8.13
CA ASN A 13 2.82 -17.84 -6.73
C ASN A 13 2.60 -16.33 -6.53
N LYS A 14 1.76 -15.95 -5.57
CA LYS A 14 1.51 -14.54 -5.25
C LYS A 14 2.24 -14.13 -3.99
N THR A 15 3.04 -13.08 -4.09
CA THR A 15 3.77 -12.49 -2.97
C THR A 15 2.96 -11.45 -2.22
N HIS A 16 2.05 -10.76 -2.92
CA HIS A 16 1.24 -9.66 -2.40
C HIS A 16 -0.27 -9.93 -2.45
N THR A 17 -0.96 -9.63 -1.35
CA THR A 17 -2.42 -9.71 -1.21
C THR A 17 -3.03 -8.36 -0.83
N LEU A 18 -4.37 -8.29 -0.91
CA LEU A 18 -5.14 -7.10 -0.60
C LEU A 18 -5.25 -6.90 0.91
N ASN A 19 -4.79 -5.73 1.38
CA ASN A 19 -4.99 -5.27 2.75
C ASN A 19 -4.92 -3.72 2.77
N CYS A 20 -5.55 -3.08 3.75
CA CYS A 20 -5.62 -1.62 3.88
C CYS A 20 -6.08 -0.89 2.59
N GLY A 21 -6.92 -1.55 1.77
CA GLY A 21 -7.41 -1.00 0.49
C GLY A 21 -6.39 -0.99 -0.65
N SER A 22 -5.32 -1.80 -0.59
CA SER A 22 -4.38 -1.98 -1.70
C SER A 22 -3.74 -3.37 -1.72
N LYS A 23 -3.34 -3.86 -2.90
CA LYS A 23 -2.63 -5.13 -3.06
C LYS A 23 -1.13 -5.00 -2.75
N ALA A 24 -0.81 -4.57 -1.54
CA ALA A 24 0.56 -4.26 -1.11
C ALA A 24 1.00 -5.04 0.14
N TYR A 25 0.16 -5.94 0.66
CA TYR A 25 0.51 -6.77 1.82
C TYR A 25 1.39 -7.92 1.39
N HIS A 26 2.63 -7.96 1.86
CA HIS A 26 3.57 -9.03 1.56
C HIS A 26 3.31 -10.21 2.49
N LEU A 27 2.96 -11.37 1.92
CA LEU A 27 2.55 -12.55 2.69
C LEU A 27 3.68 -13.09 3.58
N GLN A 28 4.83 -13.39 3.00
CA GLN A 28 5.93 -14.02 3.75
C GLN A 28 6.52 -13.10 4.83
N LYS A 29 6.61 -11.80 4.57
CA LYS A 29 7.17 -10.82 5.50
C LYS A 29 6.13 -10.26 6.47
N LEU A 30 4.84 -10.57 6.25
CA LEU A 30 3.72 -10.05 7.03
C LEU A 30 3.73 -8.52 7.18
N THR A 31 4.10 -7.81 6.11
CA THR A 31 4.19 -6.33 6.12
C THR A 31 3.52 -5.70 4.92
N CYS A 32 2.83 -4.59 5.11
CA CYS A 32 2.24 -3.79 4.03
C CYS A 32 3.22 -2.74 3.49
N GLY A 33 3.52 -2.80 2.19
CA GLY A 33 4.39 -1.82 1.53
C GLY A 33 3.78 -0.42 1.40
N LYS A 34 2.44 -0.30 1.39
CA LYS A 34 1.74 0.99 1.26
C LYS A 34 1.62 1.70 2.61
N SER A 35 1.01 1.03 3.59
CA SER A 35 0.65 1.65 4.89
C SER A 35 1.63 1.34 6.01
N GLY A 36 2.50 0.33 5.87
CA GLY A 36 3.40 -0.13 6.94
C GLY A 36 2.77 -1.06 7.97
N TYR A 37 1.50 -1.46 7.82
CA TYR A 37 0.86 -2.46 8.69
C TYR A 37 1.77 -3.71 8.85
N PRO A 38 2.00 -4.25 10.06
CA PRO A 38 1.30 -4.01 11.33
C PRO A 38 1.85 -2.86 12.20
N ALA A 39 2.75 -2.02 11.69
CA ALA A 39 3.29 -0.91 12.48
C ALA A 39 2.20 0.05 12.96
N LYS A 40 2.33 0.55 14.20
CA LYS A 40 1.37 1.49 14.81
C LYS A 40 1.25 2.80 14.02
N ARG A 41 2.37 3.30 13.47
CA ARG A 41 2.40 4.53 12.66
C ARG A 41 2.31 4.17 11.18
N LYS A 42 1.46 4.91 10.46
CA LYS A 42 1.37 4.80 8.99
C LYS A 42 2.71 5.18 8.35
N ARG A 43 3.19 4.34 7.43
CA ARG A 43 4.38 4.56 6.61
C ARG A 43 4.21 5.81 5.75
N LYS A 44 5.15 6.75 5.87
CA LYS A 44 5.25 7.96 5.06
C LYS A 44 6.71 8.33 4.89
N TYR A 45 7.09 8.78 3.69
CA TYR A 45 8.44 9.28 3.43
C TYR A 45 8.40 10.61 2.71
N ASN A 46 9.40 11.45 2.96
CA ASN A 46 9.45 12.81 2.42
C ASN A 46 9.80 12.87 0.93
N TRP A 47 10.53 11.88 0.43
CA TRP A 47 10.96 11.81 -0.97
C TRP A 47 9.81 11.54 -1.97
N SER A 48 8.65 11.06 -1.52
CA SER A 48 7.50 10.80 -2.40
C SER A 48 6.31 11.72 -2.11
N ALA A 49 6.33 12.91 -2.71
CA ALA A 49 5.24 13.90 -2.61
C ALA A 49 3.89 13.36 -3.13
N LYS A 50 3.89 12.64 -4.26
CA LYS A 50 2.66 12.05 -4.84
C LYS A 50 1.99 11.07 -3.88
N ALA A 51 2.75 10.16 -3.27
CA ALA A 51 2.18 9.20 -2.32
C ALA A 51 1.61 9.88 -1.06
N LYS A 52 2.20 10.99 -0.60
CA LYS A 52 1.63 11.78 0.50
C LYS A 52 0.27 12.35 0.11
N ARG A 53 0.19 12.99 -1.07
CA ARG A 53 -1.05 13.61 -1.56
C ARG A 53 -2.20 12.61 -1.71
N LEU A 54 -1.93 11.39 -2.13
CA LEU A 54 -2.96 10.34 -2.27
C LEU A 54 -3.56 9.87 -0.92
N ASN A 55 -2.83 10.01 0.17
CA ASN A 55 -3.25 9.53 1.50
C ASN A 55 -3.49 10.67 2.49
N THR A 56 -3.52 11.93 2.04
CA THR A 56 -3.71 13.09 2.90
C THR A 56 -5.14 13.18 3.42
N THR A 57 -5.34 13.84 4.57
CA THR A 57 -6.67 14.22 5.04
C THR A 57 -7.34 15.07 3.97
N GLY A 58 -8.59 14.77 3.62
CA GLY A 58 -9.27 15.38 2.46
C GLY A 58 -9.72 14.36 1.41
N THR A 59 -9.02 13.24 1.28
CA THR A 59 -9.30 12.26 0.21
C THR A 59 -10.43 11.28 0.53
N GLY A 60 -10.75 11.09 1.82
CA GLY A 60 -11.81 10.21 2.28
C GLY A 60 -13.08 10.96 2.69
N GLN A 61 -14.04 10.23 3.25
CA GLN A 61 -15.35 10.79 3.63
C GLN A 61 -15.30 11.88 4.71
N MET A 62 -14.24 11.92 5.53
CA MET A 62 -14.04 12.91 6.60
C MET A 62 -15.26 13.09 7.53
N ARG A 63 -16.04 12.02 7.80
CA ARG A 63 -17.36 12.09 8.46
C ARG A 63 -17.43 13.03 9.68
N HIS A 64 -16.46 12.92 10.58
CA HIS A 64 -16.40 13.77 11.78
C HIS A 64 -15.77 15.14 11.51
N LEU A 65 -14.61 15.18 10.85
CA LEU A 65 -13.91 16.43 10.56
C LEU A 65 -14.76 17.39 9.74
N LYS A 66 -15.61 16.87 8.84
CA LYS A 66 -16.54 17.67 8.06
C LYS A 66 -17.54 18.41 8.96
N ILE A 67 -17.99 17.83 10.07
CA ILE A 67 -18.93 18.48 11.02
C ILE A 67 -18.21 19.49 11.92
N VAL A 68 -16.93 19.24 12.22
CA VAL A 68 -16.16 20.08 13.16
C VAL A 68 -15.62 21.35 12.49
N TYR A 69 -15.21 21.25 11.23
CA TYR A 69 -14.54 22.35 10.51
C TYR A 69 -15.41 23.04 9.46
N ILE A 70 -16.59 22.50 9.15
CA ILE A 70 -17.61 23.11 8.26
C ILE A 70 -18.90 23.17 9.06
#